data_AF-A0A258HNR4-F1
#
_entry.id   AF-A0A258HNR4-F1
#
_cell.length_a   1.000
_cell.length_b   1.000
_cell.length_c   1.000
_cell.angle_alpha   90.00
_cell.angle_beta   90.00
_cell.angle_gamma   90.00
#
_symmetry.space_group_name_H-M   'P 1'
#
loop_
_entity.id
_entity.type
_entity.pdbx_description
1 polymer ?
#
loop_
_entity_poly.entity_id
_entity_poly.type
_entity_poly.pdbx_seq_one_letter_code
_entity_poly.pdbx_strand_id
1 'polypeptide(L)'
;MTRTHIGVAALLSLLVGWFVFDGVSSLVGLPALYAQLGVDPARVPWVALWAGVVLPVVLYVAAIVVARRQSLTRFTLVLIVALAATAAVRLSLIALATGSILL
;
A
#
# COMPACT_ATOMS: atom_id res chain seq x y z
N MET A 1 15.97 -11.43 -16.03
CA MET A 1 15.24 -12.05 -14.89
C MET A 1 15.21 -13.54 -15.09
N THR A 2 15.65 -14.32 -14.09
CA THR A 2 15.51 -15.79 -14.12
C THR A 2 14.13 -16.21 -13.61
N ARG A 3 13.74 -17.47 -13.83
CA ARG A 3 12.47 -18.05 -13.32
C ARG A 3 12.31 -17.84 -11.80
N THR A 4 13.39 -17.90 -11.04
CA THR A 4 13.39 -17.67 -9.59
C THR A 4 13.03 -16.23 -9.20
N HIS A 5 13.49 -15.22 -9.95
CA HIS A 5 13.09 -13.82 -9.70
C HIS A 5 11.59 -13.62 -9.91
N ILE A 6 11.05 -14.23 -10.96
CA ILE A 6 9.62 -14.17 -11.28
C ILE A 6 8.81 -14.87 -10.18
N GLY A 7 9.26 -16.04 -9.71
CA GLY A 7 8.60 -16.74 -8.62
C GLY A 7 8.53 -15.92 -7.32
N VAL A 8 9.64 -15.28 -6.93
CA VAL A 8 9.66 -14.40 -5.74
C VAL A 8 8.76 -13.19 -5.93
N ALA A 9 8.80 -12.55 -7.11
CA ALA A 9 7.94 -11.41 -7.40
C ALA A 9 6.45 -11.82 -7.39
N ALA A 10 6.10 -12.95 -7.99
CA ALA A 10 4.73 -13.46 -7.97
C ALA A 10 4.26 -13.74 -6.53
N LEU A 11 5.08 -14.41 -5.72
CA LEU A 11 4.74 -14.70 -4.33
C LEU A 11 4.53 -13.41 -3.52
N LEU A 12 5.46 -12.46 -3.60
CA LEU A 12 5.36 -11.20 -2.85
C LEU A 12 4.25 -10.28 -3.37
N SER A 13 3.85 -10.42 -4.64
CA SER A 13 2.71 -9.69 -5.20
C SER A 13 1.38 -10.08 -4.56
N LEU A 14 1.25 -11.27 -3.95
CA LEU A 14 0.07 -11.64 -3.17
C LEU A 14 -0.14 -10.68 -2.00
N LEU A 15 0.93 -10.23 -1.35
CA LEU A 15 0.85 -9.25 -0.27
C LEU A 15 0.44 -7.87 -0.79
N VAL A 16 0.88 -7.50 -1.99
CA VAL A 16 0.40 -6.28 -2.67
C VAL A 16 -1.10 -6.40 -2.95
N GLY A 17 -1.56 -7.55 -3.43
CA GLY A 17 -2.98 -7.83 -3.65
C GLY A 17 -3.80 -7.66 -2.38
N TRP A 18 -3.29 -8.16 -1.24
CA TRP A 18 -3.91 -7.93 0.06
C TRP A 18 -4.00 -6.44 0.42
N PHE A 19 -2.91 -5.68 0.25
CA PHE A 19 -2.92 -4.23 0.52
C PHE A 19 -3.90 -3.47 -0.37
N VAL A 20 -4.00 -3.83 -1.65
CA VAL A 20 -4.96 -3.23 -2.58
C VAL A 20 -6.39 -3.57 -2.18
N PHE A 21 -6.67 -4.83 -1.84
CA PHE A 21 -7.99 -5.25 -1.37
C PHE A 21 -8.45 -4.48 -0.13
N ASP A 22 -7.57 -4.36 0.86
CA ASP A 22 -7.83 -3.62 2.10
C ASP A 22 -7.99 -2.10 1.84
N GLY A 23 -7.16 -1.53 0.96
CA GLY A 23 -7.28 -0.14 0.52
C GLY A 23 -8.61 0.14 -0.19
N VAL A 24 -9.05 -0.74 -1.10
CA VAL A 24 -10.33 -0.62 -1.81
C VAL A 24 -11.50 -0.78 -0.85
N SER A 25 -11.42 -1.74 0.08
CA SER A 25 -12.41 -1.93 1.12
C SER A 25 -12.59 -0.67 1.97
N SER A 26 -11.48 0.00 2.31
CA SER A 26 -11.47 1.28 3.02
C SER A 26 -12.03 2.43 2.17
N LEU A 27 -11.66 2.48 0.88
CA LEU A 27 -12.12 3.49 -0.08
C LEU A 27 -13.64 3.46 -0.27
N VAL A 28 -14.26 2.29 -0.16
CA VAL A 28 -15.73 2.14 -0.27
C VAL A 28 -16.42 2.25 1.09
N GLY A 29 -15.85 1.64 2.13
CA GLY A 29 -16.46 1.57 3.46
C GLY A 29 -16.48 2.91 4.19
N LEU A 30 -15.40 3.69 4.12
CA LEU A 30 -15.31 4.95 4.86
C LEU A 30 -16.28 6.02 4.36
N PRO A 31 -16.44 6.28 3.04
CA PRO A 31 -17.42 7.24 2.56
C PRO A 31 -18.86 6.82 2.89
N ALA A 32 -19.17 5.52 2.79
CA ALA A 32 -20.49 4.99 3.16
C ALA A 32 -20.79 5.22 4.65
N LEU A 33 -19.82 5.01 5.52
CA LEU A 33 -19.92 5.31 6.96
C LEU A 33 -20.15 6.81 7.21
N TYR A 34 -19.40 7.68 6.53
CA TYR A 34 -19.54 9.13 6.70
C TYR A 34 -20.91 9.63 6.27
N ALA A 35 -21.45 9.09 5.16
CA ALA A 35 -22.81 9.38 4.71
C ALA A 35 -23.87 8.97 5.74
N GLN A 36 -23.70 7.80 6.39
CA GLN A 36 -24.61 7.35 7.46
C GLN A 36 -24.53 8.23 8.72
N LEU A 37 -23.37 8.78 9.01
CA LEU A 37 -23.14 9.68 10.15
C LEU A 37 -23.53 11.15 9.86
N GLY A 38 -24.01 11.46 8.65
CA GLY A 38 -24.35 12.82 8.24
C GLY A 38 -23.12 13.74 8.14
N VAL A 39 -21.92 13.18 8.01
CA VAL A 39 -20.69 13.95 7.84
C VAL A 39 -20.61 14.49 6.42
N ASP A 40 -20.23 15.75 6.28
CA ASP A 40 -20.01 16.40 4.98
C ASP A 40 -19.04 15.57 4.10
N PRO A 41 -19.43 15.19 2.87
CA PRO A 41 -18.56 14.48 1.92
C PRO A 41 -17.21 15.15 1.67
N ALA A 42 -17.11 16.47 1.86
CA ALA A 42 -15.86 17.23 1.74
C ALA A 42 -14.83 16.86 2.82
N ARG A 43 -15.26 16.26 3.94
CA ARG A 43 -14.38 15.81 5.02
C ARG A 43 -13.83 14.40 4.82
N VAL A 44 -14.31 13.67 3.82
CA VAL A 44 -13.76 12.35 3.49
C VAL A 44 -12.32 12.52 3.00
N PRO A 45 -11.34 11.80 3.56
CA PRO A 45 -9.93 11.95 3.21
C PRO A 45 -9.60 11.22 1.89
N TRP A 46 -10.19 11.66 0.78
CA TRP A 46 -10.09 11.02 -0.54
C TRP A 46 -8.65 10.78 -0.99
N VAL A 47 -7.76 11.74 -0.75
CA VAL A 47 -6.34 11.63 -1.10
C VAL A 47 -5.69 10.46 -0.36
N ALA A 48 -5.95 10.32 0.95
CA ALA A 48 -5.40 9.23 1.74
C ALA A 48 -5.98 7.88 1.33
N LEU A 49 -7.27 7.82 0.98
CA LEU A 49 -7.92 6.59 0.51
C LEU A 49 -7.33 6.13 -0.83
N TRP A 50 -7.22 7.02 -1.81
CA TRP A 50 -6.58 6.70 -3.09
C TRP A 50 -5.10 6.35 -2.93
N ALA A 51 -4.36 7.06 -2.07
CA ALA A 51 -2.98 6.72 -1.76
C ALA A 51 -2.87 5.31 -1.17
N GLY A 52 -3.78 4.90 -0.29
CA GLY A 52 -3.83 3.55 0.27
C GLY A 52 -3.99 2.44 -0.77
N VAL A 53 -4.65 2.73 -1.89
CA VAL A 53 -4.84 1.79 -3.01
C VAL A 53 -3.66 1.80 -3.98
N VAL A 54 -3.19 2.98 -4.36
CA VAL A 54 -2.21 3.14 -5.46
C VAL A 54 -0.77 2.91 -4.99
N LEU A 55 -0.43 3.36 -3.79
CA LEU A 55 0.93 3.34 -3.28
C LEU A 55 1.55 1.93 -3.20
N PRO A 56 0.86 0.87 -2.73
CA PRO A 56 1.39 -0.49 -2.73
C PRO A 56 1.86 -0.95 -4.11
N VAL A 57 1.04 -0.66 -5.14
CA VAL A 57 1.32 -1.07 -6.52
C VAL A 57 2.51 -0.30 -7.08
N VAL A 58 2.50 1.02 -6.90
CA VAL A 58 3.56 1.90 -7.44
C VAL A 58 4.91 1.58 -6.82
N LEU A 59 4.99 1.46 -5.49
CA LEU A 59 6.24 1.13 -4.80
C LEU A 59 6.77 -0.24 -5.20
N TYR A 60 5.88 -1.23 -5.31
CA TYR A 60 6.26 -2.58 -5.68
C TYR A 60 6.77 -2.68 -7.12
N VAL A 61 6.07 -2.06 -8.08
CA VAL A 61 6.50 -2.01 -9.48
C VAL A 61 7.81 -1.25 -9.62
N ALA A 62 7.97 -0.12 -8.93
CA ALA A 62 9.21 0.63 -8.91
C ALA A 62 10.37 -0.22 -8.37
N ALA A 63 10.16 -0.95 -7.28
CA ALA A 63 11.14 -1.87 -6.70
C ALA A 63 11.57 -2.96 -7.70
N ILE A 64 10.63 -3.56 -8.44
CA ILE A 64 10.95 -4.51 -9.52
C ILE A 64 11.83 -3.85 -10.58
N VAL A 65 11.45 -2.67 -11.08
CA VAL A 65 12.16 -1.98 -12.15
C VAL A 65 13.59 -1.62 -11.73
N VAL A 66 13.78 -1.15 -10.50
CA VAL A 66 15.08 -0.79 -9.92
C VAL A 66 15.96 -2.02 -9.72
N ALA A 67 15.41 -3.11 -9.19
CA ALA A 67 16.21 -4.27 -8.80
C ALA A 67 16.34 -5.35 -9.88
N ARG A 68 15.66 -5.24 -11.04
CA ARG A 68 15.59 -6.29 -12.09
C ARG A 68 16.93 -6.81 -12.64
N ARG A 69 18.03 -6.06 -12.43
CA ARG A 69 19.40 -6.43 -12.87
C ARG A 69 20.32 -6.87 -11.72
N GLN A 70 19.79 -6.98 -10.50
CA GLN A 70 20.58 -7.33 -9.32
C GLN A 70 20.55 -8.84 -9.04
N SER A 71 21.37 -9.30 -8.10
CA SER A 71 21.33 -10.69 -7.61
C SER A 71 20.01 -10.98 -6.89
N LEU A 72 19.61 -12.26 -6.84
CA LEU A 72 18.33 -12.68 -6.27
C LEU A 72 18.12 -12.16 -4.84
N THR A 73 19.14 -12.24 -3.99
CA THR A 73 19.06 -11.74 -2.61
C THR A 73 18.75 -10.26 -2.56
N ARG A 74 19.46 -9.45 -3.36
CA ARG A 74 19.28 -7.99 -3.38
C ARG A 74 17.91 -7.61 -3.96
N PHE A 75 17.48 -8.33 -5.01
CA PHE A 75 16.14 -8.19 -5.58
C PHE A 75 15.04 -8.43 -4.55
N THR A 76 15.12 -9.56 -3.82
CA THR A 76 14.15 -9.90 -2.77
C THR A 76 14.13 -8.85 -1.66
N LEU A 77 15.30 -8.41 -1.18
CA LEU A 77 15.40 -7.39 -0.14
C LEU A 77 14.76 -6.06 -0.58
N VAL A 78 14.99 -5.62 -1.81
CA VAL A 78 14.39 -4.37 -2.33
C VAL A 78 12.85 -4.48 -2.38
N LEU A 79 12.30 -5.64 -2.77
CA LEU A 79 10.85 -5.86 -2.74
C LEU A 79 10.30 -5.86 -1.32
N ILE A 80 10.98 -6.52 -0.37
CA ILE A 80 10.59 -6.52 1.04
C ILE A 80 10.60 -5.10 1.61
N VAL A 81 11.63 -4.31 1.30
CA VAL A 81 11.72 -2.90 1.73
C VAL A 81 10.57 -2.08 1.17
N ALA A 82 10.19 -2.27 -0.10
CA ALA A 82 9.03 -1.58 -0.68
C ALA A 82 7.71 -1.96 -0.01
N LEU A 83 7.54 -3.23 0.36
CA LEU A 83 6.37 -3.71 1.11
C LEU A 83 6.36 -3.17 2.55
N ALA A 84 7.51 -3.12 3.21
CA ALA A 84 7.64 -2.54 4.54
C ALA A 84 7.36 -1.03 4.53
N ALA A 85 7.86 -0.30 3.52
CA ALA A 85 7.55 1.12 3.33
C ALA A 85 6.05 1.34 3.11
N THR A 86 5.40 0.49 2.30
CA THR A 86 3.95 0.50 2.12
C THR A 86 3.23 0.33 3.46
N ALA A 87 3.61 -0.67 4.25
CA ALA A 87 3.01 -0.92 5.56
C ALA A 87 3.21 0.26 6.53
N ALA A 88 4.42 0.84 6.57
CA ALA A 88 4.74 1.98 7.41
C ALA A 88 3.88 3.20 7.07
N VAL A 89 3.76 3.55 5.78
CA VAL A 89 2.92 4.68 5.35
C VAL A 89 1.46 4.46 5.73
N ARG A 90 0.94 3.24 5.57
CA ARG A 90 -0.43 2.92 5.99
C ARG A 90 -0.63 3.06 7.49
N LEU A 91 0.34 2.61 8.30
CA LEU A 91 0.31 2.78 9.75
C LEU A 91 0.31 4.27 10.13
N SER A 92 1.13 5.09 9.46
CA SER A 92 1.17 6.54 9.67
C SER A 92 -0.15 7.22 9.29
N LEU A 93 -0.81 6.78 8.21
CA LEU A 93 -2.12 7.31 7.82
C LEU A 93 -3.21 6.97 8.85
N ILE A 94 -3.21 5.75 9.39
CA ILE A 94 -4.11 5.35 10.47
C ILE A 94 -3.85 6.18 11.73
N ALA A 95 -2.58 6.36 12.09
CA ALA A 95 -2.18 7.13 13.25
C ALA A 95 -2.55 8.63 13.11
N LEU A 96 -2.40 9.20 11.92
CA LEU A 96 -2.88 10.55 11.61
C LEU A 96 -4.40 10.65 11.71
N ALA A 97 -5.14 9.69 11.15
CA ALA A 97 -6.60 9.67 11.16
C ALA A 97 -7.18 9.49 12.57
N THR A 98 -6.47 8.78 13.45
CA THR A 98 -6.85 8.58 14.86
C THR A 98 -6.38 9.70 15.77
N GLY A 99 -5.65 10.69 15.25
CA GLY A 99 -5.09 11.80 16.03
C GLY A 99 -3.93 11.41 16.95
N SER A 100 -3.37 10.21 16.81
CA SER A 100 -2.32 9.70 17.68
C SER A 100 -0.92 10.26 17.36
N ILE A 101 -0.75 10.98 16.25
CA ILE A 101 0.48 11.71 15.88
C ILE A 101 0.37 13.23 16.18
N LEU A 102 -0.70 13.69 16.84
CA LEU A 102 -0.88 15.11 17.24
C LEU A 102 -0.41 15.41 18.68
N LEU A 103 0.77 14.92 19.08
CA LEU A 103 1.49 15.36 20.29
C LEU A 103 2.95 15.69 19.98
#